data_AF-A0A955AN20-F1
#
_entry.id   AF-A0A955AN20-F1
#
_cell.length_a   1.000
_cell.length_b   1.000
_cell.length_c   1.000
_cell.angle_alpha   90.00
_cell.angle_beta   90.00
_cell.angle_gamma   90.00
#
_symmetry.space_group_name_H-M   'P 1'
#
loop_
_entity.id
_entity.type
_entity.pdbx_description
1 polymer ?
#
loop_
_entity_poly.entity_id
_entity_poly.type
_entity_poly.pdbx_seq_one_letter_code
_entity_poly.pdbx_strand_id
1 'polypeptide(L)'
;LLVNLMAGYTINRVTLFALILALGLLVDDPIVAVENIYRHLTMRKKRPIDAISDAMNEVMPPIVLSTLTVMVAFLPMFFITGMMGPYMRPMALNVPLAMFSSMLVSLMITPWVSSKMLKNIDPGKLEAHEAGSRGGIYHFYSKVMTPYLESRAKSRMLMLVMGILFAGSVV
;
A
#
# COMPACT_ATOMS: atom_id res chain seq x y z
N LEU A 1 9.24 -9.22 -17.09
CA LEU A 1 10.10 -10.11 -17.91
C LEU A 1 10.22 -9.62 -19.35
N LEU A 2 9.11 -9.37 -20.06
CA LEU A 2 9.14 -8.86 -21.44
C LEU A 2 10.00 -7.59 -21.59
N VAL A 3 9.88 -6.64 -20.66
CA VAL A 3 10.71 -5.43 -20.69
C VAL A 3 12.19 -5.69 -20.46
N ASN A 4 12.56 -6.68 -19.63
CA ASN A 4 13.96 -7.08 -19.49
C ASN A 4 14.52 -7.62 -20.81
N LEU A 5 13.74 -8.43 -21.52
CA LEU A 5 14.12 -8.94 -22.83
C LEU A 5 14.31 -7.80 -23.84
N MET A 6 13.40 -6.82 -23.88
CA MET A 6 13.52 -5.65 -24.74
C MET A 6 14.70 -4.75 -24.38
N ALA A 7 15.03 -4.63 -23.09
CA ALA A 7 16.14 -3.84 -22.58
C ALA A 7 17.50 -4.58 -22.63
N GLY A 8 17.53 -5.84 -23.09
CA GLY A 8 18.75 -6.64 -23.17
C GLY A 8 19.26 -7.20 -21.83
N TYR A 9 18.42 -7.21 -20.79
CA TYR A 9 18.77 -7.79 -19.49
C TYR A 9 18.50 -9.29 -19.45
N THR A 10 19.49 -10.07 -19.00
CA THR A 10 19.36 -11.52 -18.79
C THR A 10 18.74 -11.82 -17.42
N ILE A 11 18.20 -13.04 -17.26
CA ILE A 11 17.74 -13.51 -15.95
C ILE A 11 18.98 -13.88 -15.11
N ASN A 12 19.21 -13.12 -14.05
CA ASN A 12 20.24 -13.35 -13.06
C ASN A 12 19.71 -13.11 -11.64
N ARG A 13 20.50 -13.46 -10.61
CA ARG A 13 20.10 -13.33 -9.19
C ARG A 13 19.59 -11.93 -8.83
N VAL A 14 20.20 -10.89 -9.41
CA VAL A 14 19.83 -9.49 -9.13
C VAL A 14 18.54 -9.10 -9.82
N THR A 15 18.32 -9.51 -11.07
CA THR A 15 17.03 -9.31 -11.75
C THR A 15 15.89 -10.08 -11.07
N LEU A 16 16.16 -11.26 -10.53
CA LEU A 16 15.16 -12.03 -9.78
C LEU A 16 14.84 -11.34 -8.45
N PHE A 17 15.85 -10.82 -7.76
CA PHE A 17 15.63 -10.01 -6.56
C PHE A 17 14.80 -8.75 -6.85
N ALA A 18 15.07 -8.07 -7.96
CA ALA A 18 14.25 -6.94 -8.43
C ALA A 18 12.79 -7.32 -8.66
N LEU A 19 12.54 -8.48 -9.25
CA LEU A 19 11.18 -8.97 -9.52
C LEU A 19 10.45 -9.36 -8.23
N ILE A 20 11.14 -9.95 -7.25
CA ILE A 20 10.55 -10.30 -5.95
C ILE A 20 10.17 -9.03 -5.18
N LEU A 21 11.06 -8.03 -5.12
CA LEU A 21 10.73 -6.74 -4.51
C LEU A 21 9.56 -6.06 -5.23
N ALA A 22 9.58 -6.05 -6.56
CA ALA A 22 8.49 -5.49 -7.34
C ALA A 22 7.16 -6.19 -7.04
N LEU A 23 7.14 -7.52 -6.88
CA LEU A 23 5.93 -8.28 -6.58
C LEU A 23 5.30 -7.86 -5.24
N GLY A 24 6.12 -7.67 -4.20
CA GLY A 24 5.64 -7.24 -2.89
C GLY A 24 5.01 -5.84 -2.90
N LEU A 25 5.54 -4.94 -3.72
CA LEU A 25 4.99 -3.59 -3.89
C LEU A 25 3.80 -3.58 -4.86
N LEU A 26 3.76 -4.49 -5.84
CA LEU A 26 2.73 -4.55 -6.90
C LEU A 26 1.36 -4.93 -6.35
N VAL A 27 1.31 -5.73 -5.29
CA VAL A 27 0.04 -6.20 -4.73
C VAL A 27 -0.65 -5.16 -3.86
N ASP A 28 0.04 -4.10 -3.46
CA ASP A 28 -0.48 -3.11 -2.50
C ASP A 28 -1.67 -2.32 -3.08
N ASP A 29 -1.53 -1.74 -4.29
CA ASP A 29 -2.60 -0.92 -4.87
C ASP A 29 -3.92 -1.70 -5.07
N PRO A 30 -3.91 -2.93 -5.64
CA PRO A 30 -5.14 -3.71 -5.77
C PRO A 30 -5.72 -4.15 -4.43
N ILE A 31 -4.88 -4.46 -3.42
CA ILE A 31 -5.36 -4.85 -2.08
C ILE A 31 -6.15 -3.70 -1.46
N VAL A 32 -5.59 -2.49 -1.43
CA VAL A 32 -6.25 -1.30 -0.87
C VAL A 32 -7.57 -1.00 -1.60
N ALA A 33 -7.58 -1.12 -2.93
CA ALA A 33 -8.78 -0.90 -3.73
C ALA A 33 -9.88 -1.95 -3.43
N VAL A 34 -9.53 -3.24 -3.42
CA VAL A 34 -10.49 -4.33 -3.12
C VAL A 34 -11.04 -4.19 -1.70
N GLU A 35 -10.18 -3.91 -0.71
CA GLU A 35 -10.60 -3.74 0.67
C GLU A 35 -11.59 -2.57 0.83
N ASN A 36 -11.32 -1.42 0.17
CA ASN A 36 -12.25 -0.31 0.24
C ASN A 36 -13.57 -0.58 -0.48
N ILE A 37 -13.54 -1.27 -1.63
CA ILE A 37 -14.75 -1.71 -2.35
C ILE A 37 -15.56 -2.65 -1.45
N TYR A 38 -14.90 -3.63 -0.85
CA TYR A 38 -15.51 -4.62 0.04
C TYR A 38 -16.19 -3.94 1.24
N ARG A 39 -15.51 -2.97 1.85
CA ARG A 39 -16.04 -2.12 2.93
C ARG A 39 -17.31 -1.36 2.48
N HIS A 40 -17.27 -0.70 1.33
CA HIS A 40 -18.40 0.07 0.79
C HIS A 40 -19.61 -0.78 0.42
N LEU A 41 -19.39 -1.93 -0.23
CA LEU A 41 -20.44 -2.87 -0.59
C LEU A 41 -21.15 -3.44 0.65
N THR A 42 -20.41 -3.58 1.76
CA THR A 42 -20.95 -4.13 3.00
C THR A 42 -21.77 -3.12 3.79
N MET A 43 -21.42 -1.84 3.74
CA MET A 43 -22.19 -0.77 4.39
C MET A 43 -23.59 -0.58 3.77
N ARG A 44 -23.89 -1.21 2.61
CA ARG A 44 -25.21 -1.30 1.94
C ARG A 44 -26.00 0.02 1.85
N LYS A 45 -25.33 1.15 1.63
CA LYS A 45 -25.98 2.47 1.52
C LYS A 45 -26.49 2.80 0.11
N LYS A 46 -25.97 2.13 -0.93
CA LYS A 46 -26.22 2.45 -2.35
C LYS A 46 -26.25 1.20 -3.22
N ARG A 47 -26.59 1.36 -4.52
CA ARG A 47 -26.48 0.27 -5.50
C ARG A 47 -25.01 -0.18 -5.61
N PRO A 48 -24.73 -1.46 -5.90
CA PRO A 48 -23.35 -1.97 -5.92
C PRO A 48 -22.39 -1.18 -6.82
N ILE A 49 -22.87 -0.71 -7.97
CA ILE A 49 -22.06 0.06 -8.92
C ILE A 49 -21.69 1.43 -8.33
N ASP A 50 -22.66 2.12 -7.72
CA ASP A 50 -22.43 3.44 -7.10
C ASP A 50 -21.47 3.32 -5.90
N ALA A 51 -21.63 2.25 -5.10
CA ALA A 51 -20.76 1.97 -3.96
C ALA A 51 -19.31 1.69 -4.38
N ILE A 52 -19.10 1.00 -5.50
CA ILE A 52 -17.77 0.78 -6.08
C ILE A 52 -17.16 2.10 -6.56
N SER A 53 -17.96 2.95 -7.22
CA SER A 53 -17.48 4.25 -7.69
C SER A 53 -17.04 5.15 -6.53
N ASP A 54 -17.85 5.23 -5.48
CA ASP A 54 -17.50 6.00 -4.27
C ASP A 54 -16.23 5.45 -3.62
N ALA A 55 -16.14 4.12 -3.48
CA ALA A 55 -14.96 3.47 -2.92
C ALA A 55 -13.69 3.79 -3.71
N MET A 56 -13.76 3.81 -5.04
CA MET A 56 -12.62 4.15 -5.88
C MET A 56 -12.23 5.61 -5.80
N ASN A 57 -13.20 6.52 -5.71
CA ASN A 57 -12.92 7.94 -5.56
C ASN A 57 -12.18 8.28 -4.25
N GLU A 58 -12.39 7.51 -3.18
CA GLU A 58 -11.67 7.69 -1.91
C GLU A 58 -10.21 7.25 -1.95
N VAL A 59 -9.90 6.16 -2.67
CA VAL A 59 -8.54 5.56 -2.67
C VAL A 59 -7.69 5.94 -3.88
N MET A 60 -8.30 6.42 -4.96
CA MET A 60 -7.57 6.78 -6.17
C MET A 60 -6.48 7.84 -5.93
N PRO A 61 -6.74 8.96 -5.22
CA PRO A 61 -5.67 9.94 -4.97
C PRO A 61 -4.51 9.39 -4.12
N PRO A 62 -4.75 8.69 -2.99
CA PRO A 62 -3.69 8.01 -2.25
C PRO A 62 -2.88 7.00 -3.07
N ILE A 63 -3.54 6.16 -3.89
CA ILE A 63 -2.85 5.18 -4.75
C ILE A 63 -1.90 5.90 -5.71
N VAL A 64 -2.40 6.87 -6.47
CA VAL A 64 -1.58 7.62 -7.44
C VAL A 64 -0.37 8.27 -6.75
N LEU A 65 -0.59 8.94 -5.62
CA LEU A 65 0.47 9.63 -4.89
C LEU A 65 1.50 8.65 -4.31
N SER A 66 1.06 7.52 -3.75
CA SER A 66 1.92 6.48 -3.21
C SER A 66 2.80 5.86 -4.29
N THR A 67 2.19 5.42 -5.40
CA THR A 67 2.90 4.82 -6.53
C THR A 67 3.94 5.78 -7.09
N LEU A 68 3.58 7.05 -7.33
CA LEU A 68 4.51 8.06 -7.83
C LEU A 68 5.66 8.31 -6.85
N THR A 69 5.39 8.34 -5.55
CA THR A 69 6.42 8.50 -4.51
C THR A 69 7.44 7.36 -4.57
N VAL A 70 6.97 6.12 -4.69
CA VAL A 70 7.85 4.95 -4.85
C VAL A 70 8.66 5.06 -6.13
N MET A 71 8.04 5.41 -7.26
CA MET A 71 8.76 5.60 -8.53
C MET A 71 9.87 6.65 -8.42
N VAL A 72 9.58 7.80 -7.78
CA VAL A 72 10.56 8.87 -7.57
C VAL A 72 11.67 8.44 -6.61
N ALA A 73 11.36 7.68 -5.55
CA ALA A 73 12.36 7.15 -4.63
C ALA A 73 13.36 6.20 -5.31
N PHE A 74 12.93 5.52 -6.38
CA PHE A 74 13.78 4.61 -7.15
C PHE A 74 14.55 5.30 -8.28
N LEU A 75 14.17 6.52 -8.67
CA LEU A 75 14.79 7.28 -9.76
C LEU A 75 16.29 7.58 -9.54
N PRO A 76 16.79 7.89 -8.31
CA PRO A 76 18.21 8.07 -8.05
C PRO A 76 19.09 6.87 -8.42
N MET A 77 18.54 5.65 -8.45
CA MET A 77 19.31 4.45 -8.77
C MET A 77 19.80 4.39 -10.21
N PHE A 78 19.21 5.16 -11.14
CA PHE A 78 19.73 5.30 -12.49
C PHE A 78 21.09 6.01 -12.55
N PHE A 79 21.39 6.86 -11.57
CA PHE A 79 22.61 7.65 -11.52
C PHE A 79 23.76 6.94 -10.81
N ILE A 80 23.56 5.71 -10.33
CA ILE A 80 24.59 4.93 -9.66
C ILE A 80 25.60 4.42 -10.70
N THR A 81 26.83 4.90 -10.59
CA THR A 81 27.98 4.49 -11.42
C THR A 81 28.90 3.51 -10.69
N GLY A 82 29.88 2.94 -11.40
CA GLY A 82 30.88 2.03 -10.85
C GLY A 82 30.44 0.56 -10.87
N MET A 83 31.10 -0.29 -10.07
CA MET A 83 30.87 -1.74 -10.06
C MET A 83 29.45 -2.15 -9.63
N MET A 84 28.75 -1.28 -8.87
CA MET A 84 27.36 -1.52 -8.45
C MET A 84 26.31 -1.09 -9.50
N GLY A 85 26.69 -0.29 -10.49
CA GLY A 85 25.75 0.25 -11.50
C GLY A 85 24.99 -0.83 -12.27
N PRO A 86 25.67 -1.85 -12.86
CA PRO A 86 24.99 -2.94 -13.56
C PRO A 86 24.03 -3.76 -12.70
N TYR A 87 24.22 -3.77 -11.37
CA TYR A 87 23.34 -4.48 -10.44
C TYR A 87 22.13 -3.63 -10.00
N MET A 88 22.28 -2.32 -9.91
CA MET A 88 21.17 -1.43 -9.52
C MET A 88 20.24 -1.10 -10.69
N ARG A 89 20.77 -1.04 -11.93
CA ARG A 89 20.01 -0.68 -13.14
C ARG A 89 18.75 -1.53 -13.36
N PRO A 90 18.76 -2.87 -13.21
CA PRO A 90 17.53 -3.66 -13.36
C PRO A 90 16.48 -3.35 -12.30
N MET A 91 16.87 -2.97 -11.08
CA MET A 91 15.92 -2.54 -10.04
C MET A 91 15.30 -1.19 -10.37
N ALA A 92 16.15 -0.23 -10.76
CA ALA A 92 15.74 1.12 -11.14
C ALA A 92 14.71 1.12 -12.28
N LEU A 93 14.78 0.15 -13.19
CA LEU A 93 13.87 0.06 -14.33
C LEU A 93 12.63 -0.83 -14.05
N ASN A 94 12.82 -2.01 -13.45
CA ASN A 94 11.71 -2.95 -13.28
C ASN A 94 10.72 -2.52 -12.20
N VAL A 95 11.19 -1.95 -11.08
CA VAL A 95 10.29 -1.59 -9.98
C VAL A 95 9.35 -0.46 -10.37
N PRO A 96 9.80 0.70 -10.88
CA PRO A 96 8.88 1.77 -11.28
C PRO A 96 7.91 1.35 -12.38
N LEU A 97 8.35 0.52 -13.33
CA LEU A 97 7.48 0.00 -14.37
C LEU A 97 6.41 -0.95 -13.82
N ALA A 98 6.78 -1.83 -12.89
CA ALA A 98 5.83 -2.70 -12.21
C ALA A 98 4.81 -1.86 -11.42
N MET A 99 5.26 -0.83 -10.70
CA MET A 99 4.40 0.08 -9.94
C MET A 99 3.41 0.81 -10.84
N PHE A 100 3.88 1.36 -11.95
CA PHE A 100 3.01 1.99 -12.94
C PHE A 100 1.96 1.00 -13.49
N SER A 101 2.39 -0.23 -13.78
CA SER A 101 1.48 -1.28 -14.27
C SER A 101 0.44 -1.68 -13.21
N SER A 102 0.84 -1.78 -11.93
CA SER A 102 -0.06 -2.05 -10.80
C SER A 102 -1.14 -0.97 -10.69
N MET A 103 -0.73 0.30 -10.71
CA MET A 103 -1.66 1.42 -10.63
C MET A 103 -2.72 1.36 -11.73
N LEU A 104 -2.33 1.06 -12.98
CA LEU A 104 -3.29 0.89 -14.09
C LEU A 104 -4.25 -0.29 -13.85
N VAL A 105 -3.73 -1.42 -13.40
CA VAL A 105 -4.54 -2.61 -13.08
C VAL A 105 -5.52 -2.30 -11.93
N SER A 106 -5.05 -1.60 -10.89
CA SER A 106 -5.85 -1.23 -9.71
C SER A 106 -6.98 -0.26 -10.06
N LEU A 107 -6.75 0.70 -10.95
CA LEU A 107 -7.75 1.69 -11.32
C LEU A 107 -8.73 1.20 -12.38
N MET A 108 -8.30 0.33 -13.30
CA MET A 108 -9.13 -0.09 -14.44
C MET A 108 -9.72 -1.49 -14.25
N ILE A 109 -8.92 -2.47 -13.85
CA ILE A 109 -9.30 -3.88 -13.85
C ILE A 109 -9.91 -4.28 -12.51
N THR A 110 -9.30 -3.85 -11.40
CA THR A 110 -9.77 -4.22 -10.05
C THR A 110 -11.22 -3.86 -9.76
N PRO A 111 -11.75 -2.67 -10.14
CA PRO A 111 -13.16 -2.35 -9.87
C PRO A 111 -14.11 -3.22 -10.71
N TRP A 112 -13.72 -3.53 -11.95
CA TRP A 112 -14.49 -4.39 -12.84
C TRP A 112 -14.53 -5.84 -12.34
N VAL A 113 -13.38 -6.40 -11.95
CA VAL A 113 -13.29 -7.74 -11.35
C VAL A 113 -14.09 -7.78 -10.06
N SER A 114 -13.94 -6.76 -9.20
CA SER A 114 -14.64 -6.69 -7.92
C SER A 114 -16.15 -6.64 -8.10
N SER A 115 -16.65 -5.84 -9.06
CA SER A 115 -18.08 -5.79 -9.42
C SER A 115 -18.65 -7.17 -9.79
N LYS A 116 -17.84 -8.05 -10.40
CA LYS A 116 -18.27 -9.39 -10.79
C LYS A 116 -18.16 -10.41 -9.66
N MET A 117 -17.09 -10.35 -8.87
CA MET A 117 -16.78 -11.35 -7.84
C MET A 117 -17.46 -11.06 -6.48
N LEU A 118 -17.73 -9.80 -6.14
CA LEU A 118 -18.26 -9.38 -4.84
C LEU A 118 -19.80 -9.22 -4.81
N LYS A 119 -20.55 -9.82 -5.75
CA LYS A 119 -22.00 -9.60 -5.90
C LYS A 119 -22.87 -10.07 -4.73
N ASN A 120 -22.41 -11.03 -3.91
CA ASN A 120 -23.23 -11.69 -2.88
C ASN A 120 -22.60 -11.56 -1.48
N ILE A 121 -22.21 -10.35 -1.08
CA ILE A 121 -21.64 -10.14 0.26
C ILE A 121 -22.77 -10.08 1.30
N ASP A 122 -22.73 -11.02 2.25
CA ASP A 122 -23.53 -11.03 3.46
C ASP A 122 -22.95 -10.05 4.49
N PRO A 123 -23.66 -8.97 4.85
CA PRO A 123 -23.12 -7.96 5.77
C PRO A 123 -22.81 -8.51 7.15
N GLY A 124 -23.60 -9.47 7.64
CA GLY A 124 -23.43 -10.08 8.96
C GLY A 124 -22.14 -10.91 9.10
N LYS A 125 -21.55 -11.39 7.99
CA LYS A 125 -20.26 -12.08 8.04
C LYS A 125 -19.10 -11.12 8.28
N LEU A 126 -19.23 -9.87 7.84
CA LEU A 126 -18.18 -8.86 7.99
C LEU A 126 -18.08 -8.34 9.41
N GLU A 127 -19.22 -8.01 10.02
CA GLU A 127 -19.26 -7.56 11.42
C GLU A 127 -18.69 -8.64 12.35
N ALA A 128 -19.00 -9.91 12.09
CA ALA A 128 -18.43 -11.02 12.84
C ALA A 128 -16.91 -11.17 12.63
N HIS A 129 -16.41 -11.00 11.39
CA HIS A 129 -14.99 -11.11 11.07
C HIS A 129 -14.17 -9.92 11.59
N GLU A 130 -14.69 -8.70 11.47
CA GLU A 130 -14.09 -7.49 12.03
C GLU A 130 -14.14 -7.51 13.56
N ALA A 131 -15.25 -7.94 14.18
CA ALA A 131 -15.34 -8.04 15.64
C ALA A 131 -14.38 -9.09 16.20
N GLY A 132 -14.24 -10.25 15.55
CA GLY A 132 -13.30 -11.30 15.93
C GLY A 132 -11.83 -10.90 15.78
N SER A 133 -11.48 -10.19 14.71
CA SER A 133 -10.10 -9.75 14.46
C SER A 133 -9.73 -8.47 15.22
N ARG A 134 -10.68 -7.59 15.54
CA ARG A 134 -10.45 -6.38 16.35
C ARG A 134 -10.34 -6.72 17.83
N GLY A 135 -11.13 -7.65 18.37
CA GLY A 135 -11.31 -7.82 19.83
C GLY A 135 -10.05 -7.72 20.69
N GLY A 136 -9.01 -8.52 20.42
CA GLY A 136 -7.79 -8.53 21.25
C GLY A 136 -6.81 -7.38 20.94
N ILE A 137 -6.44 -7.21 19.67
CA ILE A 137 -5.42 -6.24 19.25
C ILE A 137 -5.96 -4.81 19.35
N TYR A 138 -7.22 -4.58 18.96
CA TYR A 138 -7.87 -3.28 19.09
C TYR A 138 -8.02 -2.89 20.56
N HIS A 139 -8.40 -3.82 21.44
CA HIS A 139 -8.53 -3.50 22.86
C HIS A 139 -7.17 -3.17 23.51
N PHE A 140 -6.11 -3.89 23.13
CA PHE A 140 -4.75 -3.56 23.55
C PHE A 140 -4.31 -2.19 23.01
N TYR A 141 -4.47 -1.95 21.70
CA TYR A 141 -4.19 -0.68 21.05
C TYR A 141 -4.95 0.47 21.72
N SER A 142 -6.27 0.32 21.90
CA SER A 142 -7.10 1.35 22.52
C SER A 142 -6.66 1.60 23.96
N LYS A 143 -6.37 0.57 24.74
CA LYS A 143 -5.92 0.71 26.14
C LYS A 143 -4.59 1.45 26.27
N VAL A 144 -3.68 1.25 25.32
CA VAL A 144 -2.40 1.95 25.29
C VAL A 144 -2.58 3.38 24.78
N MET A 145 -3.41 3.60 23.75
CA MET A 145 -3.52 4.89 23.05
C MET A 145 -4.49 5.88 23.72
N THR A 146 -5.63 5.43 24.26
CA THR A 146 -6.63 6.31 24.91
C THR A 146 -6.05 7.22 26.00
N PRO A 147 -5.16 6.79 26.92
CA PRO A 147 -4.63 7.69 27.94
C PRO A 147 -3.78 8.83 27.36
N TYR A 148 -3.17 8.66 26.18
CA TYR A 148 -2.43 9.73 25.50
C TYR A 148 -3.34 10.64 24.68
N LEU A 149 -4.43 10.12 24.12
CA LEU A 149 -5.39 10.88 23.32
C LEU A 149 -6.32 11.74 24.19
N GLU A 150 -6.71 11.28 25.38
CA GLU A 150 -7.66 11.98 26.26
C GLU A 150 -7.02 13.09 27.10
N SER A 151 -5.72 12.99 27.40
CA SER A 151 -5.03 13.95 28.26
C SER A 151 -3.99 14.77 27.50
N ARG A 152 -4.23 16.08 27.38
CA ARG A 152 -3.26 17.04 26.81
C ARG A 152 -1.93 17.09 27.56
N ALA A 153 -1.88 16.64 28.83
CA ALA A 153 -0.65 16.57 29.60
C ALA A 153 0.19 15.34 29.19
N LYS A 154 -0.43 14.17 29.07
CA LYS A 154 0.24 12.93 28.66
C LYS A 154 0.68 12.96 27.19
N SER A 155 -0.11 13.57 26.30
CA SER A 155 0.28 13.81 24.90
C SER A 155 1.52 14.73 24.81
N ARG A 156 1.53 15.83 25.56
CA ARG A 156 2.70 16.75 25.60
C ARG A 156 3.93 16.11 26.23
N MET A 157 3.75 15.30 27.27
CA MET A 157 4.84 14.52 27.88
C MET A 157 5.43 13.51 26.89
N LEU A 158 4.58 12.80 26.13
CA LEU A 158 5.03 11.88 25.09
C LEU A 158 5.82 12.61 23.99
N MET A 159 5.33 13.76 23.51
CA MET A 159 6.07 14.59 22.54
C MET A 159 7.42 15.08 23.09
N LEU A 160 7.47 15.48 24.37
CA LEU A 160 8.72 15.89 25.03
C LEU A 160 9.72 14.74 25.12
N VAL A 161 9.28 13.56 25.55
CA VAL A 161 10.13 12.37 25.62
C VAL A 161 10.65 11.98 24.24
N MET A 162 9.80 11.99 23.21
CA MET A 162 10.22 11.73 21.83
C MET A 162 11.22 12.79 21.33
N GLY A 163 11.02 14.06 21.66
CA GLY A 163 11.94 15.14 21.32
C GLY A 163 13.31 14.98 21.97
N ILE A 164 13.36 14.59 23.25
CA ILE A 164 14.61 14.32 23.98
C ILE A 164 15.33 13.12 23.39
N LEU A 165 14.62 12.02 23.14
CA LEU A 165 15.21 10.83 22.52
C LEU A 165 15.74 11.11 21.11
N PHE A 166 15.02 11.92 20.33
CA PHE A 166 15.46 12.31 18.99
C PHE A 166 16.72 13.19 19.05
N ALA A 167 16.76 14.19 19.93
CA ALA A 167 17.93 15.03 20.14
C ALA A 167 19.14 14.20 20.62
N GLY A 168 18.91 13.25 21.53
CA GLY A 168 19.94 12.33 22.01
C GLY A 168 20.42 11.30 20.99
N SER A 169 19.65 11.03 19.93
CA SER A 169 20.06 10.13 18.84
C SER A 169 20.89 10.84 17.76
N VAL A 170 20.86 12.17 17.71
CA VAL A 170 21.60 12.98 16.73
C VAL A 170 23.00 13.36 17.23
N VAL A 171 23.27 13.20 18.53
CA VAL A 171 24.56 13.42 19.19
C VAL A 171 25.29 12.09 19.36
#